data_AF-A0A067T3X8-F1
#
_entry.id   AF-A0A067T3X8-F1
#
_cell.length_a   1.000
_cell.length_b   1.000
_cell.length_c   1.000
_cell.angle_alpha   90.00
_cell.angle_beta   90.00
_cell.angle_gamma   90.00
#
_symmetry.space_group_name_H-M   'P 1'
#
loop_
_entity.id
_entity.type
_entity.pdbx_description
1 polymer ?
#
loop_
_entity_poly.entity_id
_entity_poly.type
_entity_poly.pdbx_seq_one_letter_code
_entity_poly.pdbx_strand_id
1 'polypeptide(L)' 'IVKVLLENGAEVNAQGGFYGNALQVASYGGHKGIVKMLLENGAEVNPLAIQSVSDPVIRKLLQDANL' A
#
# COMPACT_ATOMS: atom_id res chain seq x y z
N ILE A 1 -6.57 -8.95 -9.68
CA ILE A 1 -7.81 -8.26 -9.24
C ILE A 1 -7.58 -6.79 -8.89
N VAL A 2 -6.58 -6.44 -8.07
CA VAL A 2 -6.29 -5.04 -7.66
C VAL A 2 -6.30 -4.05 -8.83
N LYS A 3 -5.55 -4.34 -9.90
CA LYS A 3 -5.52 -3.51 -11.12
C LYS A 3 -6.92 -3.23 -11.68
N VAL A 4 -7.73 -4.27 -11.87
CA VAL A 4 -9.09 -4.15 -12.42
C VAL A 4 -9.98 -3.31 -11.50
N LEU A 5 -9.83 -3.44 -10.18
CA LEU A 5 -10.61 -2.64 -9.23
C LEU A 5 -10.25 -1.15 -9.33
N LEU A 6 -8.96 -0.82 -9.38
CA LEU A 6 -8.49 0.55 -9.55
C LEU A 6 -8.94 1.15 -10.89
N GLU A 7 -8.85 0.38 -11.98
CA GLU A 7 -9.34 0.77 -13.30
C GLU A 7 -10.86 1.01 -13.34
N ASN A 8 -11.62 0.39 -12.43
CA ASN A 8 -13.06 0.61 -12.28
C ASN A 8 -13.41 1.65 -11.20
N GLY A 9 -12.45 2.47 -10.77
CA GLY A 9 -12.70 3.59 -9.86
C GLY A 9 -12.82 3.19 -8.38
N ALA A 10 -12.26 2.05 -7.98
CA ALA A 10 -12.13 1.74 -6.56
C ALA A 10 -11.26 2.80 -5.87
N GLU A 11 -11.76 3.32 -4.74
CA GLU A 11 -11.03 4.29 -3.92
C GLU A 11 -9.77 3.65 -3.32
N VAL A 12 -8.60 4.13 -3.76
CA VAL A 12 -7.29 3.53 -3.43
C VAL A 12 -7.00 3.57 -1.93
N ASN A 13 -7.51 4.59 -1.23
CA ASN A 13 -7.30 4.79 0.20
C ASN A 13 -8.46 4.28 1.07
N ALA A 14 -9.41 3.54 0.49
CA ALA A 14 -10.55 2.99 1.23
C ALA A 14 -10.08 2.15 2.43
N GLN A 15 -10.65 2.42 3.60
CA GLN A 15 -10.38 1.66 4.82
C GLN A 15 -11.24 0.40 4.88
N GLY A 16 -10.60 -0.75 5.09
CA GLY A 16 -11.24 -2.06 5.28
C GLY A 16 -11.59 -2.38 6.74
N GLY A 17 -11.72 -1.36 7.61
CA GLY A 17 -11.96 -1.54 9.04
C GLY A 17 -10.69 -1.93 9.81
N PHE A 18 -10.73 -3.06 10.53
CA PHE A 18 -9.69 -3.46 11.49
C PHE A 18 -8.29 -3.63 10.87
N TYR A 19 -8.21 -4.05 9.60
CA TYR A 19 -6.95 -4.31 8.91
C TYR A 19 -6.36 -3.08 8.22
N GLY A 20 -7.02 -1.93 8.29
CA GLY A 20 -6.60 -0.72 7.60
C GLY A 20 -6.91 -0.74 6.10
N ASN A 21 -6.13 0.00 5.30
CA ASN A 21 -6.31 0.08 3.85
C ASN A 21 -5.52 -1.00 3.09
N ALA A 22 -5.73 -1.08 1.77
CA ALA A 22 -5.08 -2.08 0.92
C ALA A 22 -3.54 -2.01 0.97
N LEU A 23 -2.96 -0.81 1.11
CA LEU A 23 -1.52 -0.62 1.18
C LEU A 23 -0.95 -1.24 2.46
N GLN A 24 -1.59 -1.00 3.61
CA GLN A 24 -1.15 -1.55 4.89
C GLN A 24 -1.13 -3.09 4.88
N VAL A 25 -2.19 -3.71 4.36
CA VAL A 25 -2.28 -5.17 4.27
C VAL A 25 -1.25 -5.74 3.28
N ALA A 26 -1.08 -5.10 2.11
CA ALA A 26 -0.09 -5.53 1.12
C ALA A 26 1.35 -5.41 1.65
N SER A 27 1.64 -4.33 2.38
CA SER A 27 2.94 -4.10 3.02
C SER A 27 3.22 -5.13 4.12
N TYR A 28 2.23 -5.41 4.97
CA TYR A 28 2.34 -6.45 6.01
C TYR A 28 2.54 -7.84 5.42
N GLY A 29 1.81 -8.17 4.35
CA GLY A 29 1.87 -9.46 3.66
C GLY A 29 3.07 -9.66 2.73
N GLY A 30 3.96 -8.67 2.60
CA GLY A 30 5.14 -8.81 1.72
C GLY A 30 4.84 -8.68 0.22
N HIS A 31 3.68 -8.16 -0.17
CA HIS A 31 3.21 -8.14 -1.56
C HIS A 31 3.78 -6.95 -2.36
N LYS A 32 5.08 -6.98 -2.65
CA LYS A 32 5.85 -5.90 -3.34
C LYS A 32 5.18 -5.35 -4.60
N GLY A 33 4.69 -6.24 -5.47
CA GLY A 33 4.02 -5.83 -6.71
C GLY A 33 2.72 -5.07 -6.47
N ILE A 34 1.95 -5.47 -5.44
CA ILE A 34 0.72 -4.78 -5.06
C ILE A 34 1.05 -3.45 -4.38
N VAL A 35 2.06 -3.40 -3.51
CA VAL A 35 2.54 -2.15 -2.90
C VAL A 35 2.90 -1.12 -3.98
N LYS A 36 3.73 -1.50 -4.95
CA LYS A 36 4.12 -0.59 -6.05
C LYS A 36 2.90 -0.10 -6.83
N MET A 37 1.98 -1.00 -7.19
CA MET A 37 0.77 -0.66 -7.92
C MET A 37 -0.12 0.33 -7.16
N LEU A 38 -0.29 0.13 -5.85
CA LEU A 38 -1.07 1.03 -5.01
C LEU A 38 -0.41 2.42 -4.90
N LEU A 39 0.90 2.47 -4.69
CA LEU A 39 1.65 3.74 -4.64
C LEU A 39 1.58 4.51 -5.97
N GLU A 40 1.72 3.82 -7.10
CA GLU A 40 1.57 4.40 -8.45
C GLU A 40 0.16 4.96 -8.70
N ASN A 41 -0.86 4.48 -7.97
CA ASN A 41 -2.24 4.95 -8.04
C ASN A 41 -2.60 5.93 -6.90
N GLY A 42 -1.62 6.50 -6.21
CA GLY A 42 -1.85 7.54 -5.21
C GLY A 42 -2.26 7.03 -3.82
N ALA A 43 -1.92 5.79 -3.48
CA ALA A 43 -2.12 5.29 -2.12
C ALA A 43 -1.28 6.11 -1.12
N GLU A 44 -1.94 6.60 -0.07
CA GLU A 44 -1.32 7.40 0.98
C GLU A 44 -0.52 6.50 1.93
N VAL A 45 0.76 6.87 2.11
CA VAL A 45 1.63 6.20 3.07
C VAL A 45 1.33 6.74 4.47
N ASN A 46 0.78 5.88 5.33
CA ASN A 46 0.69 6.21 6.75
C ASN A 46 2.07 5.98 7.42
N PRO A 47 2.65 6.97 8.13
CA PRO A 47 3.92 6.83 8.84
C PRO A 47 3.98 5.62 9.80
N LEU A 48 2.85 5.19 10.36
CA LEU A 48 2.77 4.04 11.25
C LEU A 48 2.98 2.70 10.51
N ALA A 49 2.68 2.63 9.20
CA ALA A 49 2.90 1.43 8.39
C ALA A 49 4.39 1.14 8.20
N ILE A 50 5.26 2.16 8.22
CA ILE A 50 6.70 2.03 7.95
C ILE A 50 7.44 1.30 9.10
N GLN A 51 6.93 1.41 10.33
CA GLN A 51 7.59 0.88 11.52
C GLN A 51 7.43 -0.64 11.64
N SER A 52 6.30 -1.20 11.19
CA SER A 52 6.00 -2.63 11.27
C SER A 52 6.43 -3.43 10.04
N VAL A 53 6.89 -2.79 8.96
CA VAL A 53 7.33 -3.47 7.74
C VAL A 53 8.75 -4.00 7.92
N SER A 54 8.87 -5.33 7.99
CA SER A 54 10.15 -6.03 8.11
C SER A 54 10.86 -6.21 6.76
N ASP A 55 10.13 -6.24 5.64
CA ASP A 55 10.75 -6.40 4.31
C ASP A 55 11.47 -5.10 3.89
N PRO A 56 12.79 -5.13 3.67
CA PRO A 56 13.57 -3.92 3.39
C PRO A 56 13.23 -3.29 2.04
N VAL A 57 12.76 -4.07 1.06
CA VAL A 57 12.35 -3.55 -0.25
C VAL A 57 11.05 -2.78 -0.11
N ILE A 58 10.07 -3.32 0.62
CA ILE A 58 8.81 -2.62 0.86
C ILE A 58 9.04 -1.37 1.70
N ARG A 59 9.88 -1.45 2.74
CA ARG A 59 10.22 -0.27 3.55
C ARG A 59 10.79 0.86 2.67
N LYS A 60 11.69 0.52 1.74
CA LYS A 60 12.26 1.50 0.80
C LYS A 60 11.18 2.10 -0.12
N LEU A 61 10.31 1.28 -0.71
CA LEU A 61 9.21 1.76 -1.56
C LEU A 61 8.30 2.76 -0.85
N LEU A 62 7.96 2.50 0.42
CA LEU A 62 7.13 3.40 1.21
C LEU A 62 7.85 4.72 1.57
N GLN A 63 9.16 4.69 1.78
CA GLN A 63 9.96 5.89 2.02
C GLN A 63 10.08 6.76 0.76
N ASP A 64 10.30 6.13 -0.39
CA ASP A 64 10.44 6.81 -1.68
C ASP A 64 9.12 7.48 -2.14
N ALA A 65 7.97 6.98 -1.69
CA ALA A 65 6.65 7.53 -2.01
C ALA A 65 6.21 8.70 -1.12
N ASN A 66 6.99 9.07 -0.11
CA ASN A 66 6.64 10.10 0.88
C ASN A 66 7.42 11.42 0.66
N LEU A 67 7.92 11.64 -0.57
CA LEU A 67 8.64 12.82 -1.05
C LEU A 67 7.82 13.60 -2.08
#